data_AF-A0A1H1PEE0-F1
#
_entry.id   AF-A0A1H1PEE0-F1
#
_cell.length_a   1.000
_cell.length_b   1.000
_cell.length_c   1.000
_cell.angle_alpha   90.00
_cell.angle_beta   90.00
_cell.angle_gamma   90.00
#
_symmetry.space_group_name_H-M   'P 1'
#
loop_
_entity.id
_entity.type
_entity.pdbx_description
1 polymer ?
#
loop_
_entity_poly.entity_id
_entity_poly.type
_entity_poly.pdbx_seq_one_letter_code
_entity_poly.pdbx_strand_id
1 'polypeptide(L)'
;MDLGRLGEGQVWCSEQEHYDPNMTSQNQLDTGVPGSPHQEAAAETERDWLLLAAQVFFTGLITYIAIAIWSTTAAGYTEGLQIIGFAVFSTPLTILAFLAGLPLRIVPRARRWWFRHAGWFFALFGVAAGGLLLSYVVGEAGPVPYAQSGWPVSDGYVPDARLFVPSLAVLAFATMHLRLPPRRKPKAA
;
A
#
# COMPACT_ATOMS: atom_id res chain seq x y z
N MET A 1 65.79 47.23 34.07
CA MET A 1 65.39 48.48 33.38
C MET A 1 66.12 48.51 32.05
N ASP A 2 65.38 48.82 30.98
CA ASP A 2 65.75 49.03 29.56
C ASP A 2 66.50 47.90 28.81
N LEU A 3 65.95 47.27 27.75
CA LEU A 3 65.44 47.71 26.43
C LEU A 3 66.53 47.97 25.38
N GLY A 4 66.50 47.17 24.30
CA GLY A 4 67.30 47.35 23.07
C GLY A 4 67.50 46.01 22.31
N ARG A 5 66.59 45.50 21.46
CA ARG A 5 66.37 45.86 20.03
C ARG A 5 67.71 45.80 19.25
N LEU A 6 67.94 45.11 18.12
CA LEU A 6 67.15 44.68 16.95
C LEU A 6 68.00 43.70 16.10
N GLY A 7 67.32 42.91 15.25
CA GLY A 7 67.84 42.40 13.98
C GLY A 7 68.69 41.13 14.10
N GLU A 8 68.65 40.15 13.21
CA GLU A 8 68.17 40.05 11.83
C GLU A 8 67.74 38.56 11.70
N GLY A 9 66.56 38.26 11.18
CA GLY A 9 66.40 38.14 9.74
C GLY A 9 66.65 36.69 9.30
N GLN A 10 65.60 35.85 9.31
CA GLN A 10 65.41 34.85 8.26
C GLN A 10 63.94 34.76 7.91
N VAL A 11 63.69 35.28 6.71
CA VAL A 11 62.52 35.11 5.87
C VAL A 11 62.58 33.69 5.27
N TRP A 12 61.43 33.19 4.80
CA TRP A 12 61.20 32.01 3.94
C TRP A 12 60.99 30.69 4.72
N CYS A 13 59.89 29.95 4.61
CA CYS A 13 58.79 29.94 3.65
C CYS A 13 57.47 29.75 4.38
N SER A 14 56.48 30.55 4.02
CA SER A 14 55.07 30.28 4.25
C SER A 14 54.70 28.96 3.57
N GLU A 15 54.56 27.91 4.36
CA GLU A 15 53.84 26.69 3.97
C GLU A 15 52.35 27.06 3.92
N GLN A 16 51.96 27.67 2.81
CA GLN A 16 50.56 27.76 2.41
C GLN A 16 50.15 26.34 2.03
N GLU A 17 49.77 25.54 3.03
CA GLU A 17 48.92 24.38 2.83
C GLU A 17 47.69 24.88 2.08
N HIS A 18 47.70 24.64 0.78
CA HIS A 18 46.54 24.72 -0.07
C HIS A 18 45.58 23.65 0.45
N TYR A 19 44.81 23.99 1.48
CA TYR A 19 43.66 23.23 1.91
C TYR A 19 42.67 23.26 0.77
N ASP A 20 42.68 22.20 -0.04
CA ASP A 20 41.69 21.93 -1.05
C ASP A 20 40.52 21.22 -0.35
N PRO A 21 39.39 21.91 -0.05
CA PRO A 21 38.25 21.29 0.61
C PRO A 21 37.53 20.24 -0.27
N ASN A 22 38.02 19.98 -1.49
CA ASN A 22 37.38 19.09 -2.44
C ASN A 22 37.89 17.64 -2.45
N MET A 23 38.79 17.24 -1.53
CA MET A 23 39.34 15.87 -1.53
C MET A 23 38.61 14.84 -0.63
N THR A 24 37.34 15.07 -0.29
CA THR A 24 36.58 14.08 0.52
C THR A 24 35.12 13.89 0.10
N SER A 25 34.81 13.98 -1.20
CA SER A 25 33.46 13.66 -1.69
C SER A 25 33.41 12.89 -3.02
N GLN A 26 34.44 12.11 -3.36
CA GLN A 26 34.43 11.30 -4.60
C GLN A 26 34.97 9.87 -4.49
N ASN A 27 35.31 9.40 -3.29
CA ASN A 27 35.73 8.01 -3.07
C ASN A 27 34.74 7.21 -2.21
N GLN A 28 33.43 7.49 -2.31
CA GLN A 28 32.51 6.36 -2.34
C GLN A 28 32.53 5.82 -3.77
N LEU A 29 33.61 5.07 -4.05
CA LEU A 29 33.51 3.97 -5.00
C LEU A 29 32.28 3.19 -4.57
N ASP A 30 31.22 3.38 -5.34
CA ASP A 30 30.13 2.45 -5.55
C ASP A 30 30.82 1.10 -5.81
N THR A 31 31.06 0.40 -4.72
CA THR A 31 31.72 -0.89 -4.73
C THR A 31 30.64 -1.79 -5.30
N GLY A 32 30.67 -1.90 -6.63
CA GLY A 32 30.00 -2.94 -7.41
C GLY A 32 30.54 -4.33 -7.07
N VAL A 33 30.81 -4.59 -5.79
CA VAL A 33 30.83 -5.91 -5.22
C VAL A 33 29.39 -6.38 -5.38
N PRO A 34 29.12 -7.39 -6.24
CA PRO A 34 27.81 -8.02 -6.24
C PRO A 34 27.53 -8.39 -4.79
N GLY A 35 26.46 -7.81 -4.23
CA GLY A 35 26.08 -8.05 -2.85
C GLY A 35 26.14 -9.55 -2.64
N SER A 36 26.81 -9.99 -1.58
CA SER A 36 26.94 -11.42 -1.31
C SER A 36 25.57 -12.10 -1.49
N PRO A 37 25.47 -13.34 -1.99
CA PRO A 37 24.18 -14.00 -2.20
C PRO A 37 23.28 -13.97 -0.95
N HIS A 38 23.87 -13.84 0.23
CA HIS A 38 23.17 -13.59 1.49
C HIS A 38 22.55 -12.18 1.62
N GLN A 39 23.19 -11.13 1.12
CA GLN A 39 22.64 -9.77 1.04
C GLN A 39 21.53 -9.64 0.00
N GLU A 40 21.69 -10.25 -1.19
CA GLU A 40 20.63 -10.22 -2.21
C GLU A 40 19.37 -10.97 -1.73
N ALA A 41 19.53 -12.13 -1.09
CA ALA A 41 18.41 -12.88 -0.52
C ALA A 41 17.71 -12.13 0.63
N ALA A 42 18.47 -11.40 1.46
CA ALA A 42 17.89 -10.59 2.54
C ALA A 42 17.05 -9.43 1.99
N ALA A 43 17.55 -8.71 0.97
CA ALA A 43 16.84 -7.61 0.33
C ALA A 43 15.57 -8.06 -0.40
N GLU A 44 15.60 -9.23 -1.05
CA GLU A 44 14.40 -9.81 -1.67
C GLU A 44 13.34 -10.20 -0.62
N THR A 45 13.78 -10.75 0.51
CA THR A 45 12.90 -11.14 1.62
C THR A 45 12.24 -9.91 2.25
N GLU A 46 13.01 -8.85 2.52
CA GLU A 46 12.48 -7.60 3.07
C GLU A 46 11.44 -6.96 2.13
N ARG A 47 11.71 -6.94 0.82
CA ARG A 47 10.78 -6.41 -0.16
C ARG A 47 9.47 -7.20 -0.21
N ASP A 48 9.55 -8.52 -0.11
CA ASP A 48 8.36 -9.39 -0.12
C ASP A 48 7.47 -9.16 1.13
N TRP A 49 8.06 -8.94 2.30
CA TRP A 49 7.33 -8.57 3.52
C TRP A 49 6.67 -7.19 3.42
N LEU A 50 7.38 -6.22 2.84
CA LEU A 50 6.85 -4.86 2.69
C LEU A 50 5.69 -4.81 1.68
N LEU A 51 5.81 -5.56 0.58
CA LEU A 51 4.74 -5.73 -0.40
C LEU A 51 3.51 -6.43 0.22
N LEU A 52 3.75 -7.43 1.07
CA LEU A 52 2.68 -8.11 1.79
C LEU A 52 1.91 -7.17 2.71
N ALA A 53 2.62 -6.39 3.53
CA ALA A 53 2.01 -5.42 4.44
C ALA A 53 1.21 -4.37 3.67
N ALA A 54 1.78 -3.81 2.59
CA ALA A 54 1.08 -2.89 1.71
C ALA A 54 -0.19 -3.51 1.13
N GLN A 55 -0.13 -4.75 0.67
CA GLN A 55 -1.30 -5.44 0.09
C GLN A 55 -2.43 -5.63 1.10
N VAL A 56 -2.11 -6.03 2.34
CA VAL A 56 -3.09 -6.14 3.43
C VAL A 56 -3.71 -4.77 3.71
N PHE A 57 -2.88 -3.73 3.82
CA PHE A 57 -3.34 -2.37 4.07
C PHE A 57 -4.27 -1.87 2.97
N PHE A 58 -3.91 -1.99 1.69
CA PHE A 58 -4.75 -1.55 0.58
C PHE A 58 -6.04 -2.35 0.47
N THR A 59 -6.01 -3.65 0.76
CA THR A 59 -7.24 -4.48 0.80
C THR A 59 -8.18 -3.98 1.89
N GLY A 60 -7.66 -3.76 3.10
CA GLY A 60 -8.41 -3.20 4.22
C GLY A 60 -8.96 -1.80 3.91
N LEU A 61 -8.16 -0.95 3.28
CA LEU A 61 -8.57 0.40 2.88
C LEU A 61 -9.69 0.38 1.83
N ILE A 62 -9.56 -0.42 0.78
CA ILE A 62 -10.56 -0.52 -0.29
C ILE A 62 -11.88 -1.05 0.25
N THR A 63 -11.84 -2.09 1.09
CA THR A 63 -13.05 -2.66 1.71
C THR A 63 -13.68 -1.69 2.70
N TYR A 64 -12.87 -0.98 3.50
CA TYR A 64 -13.35 0.10 4.37
C TYR A 64 -14.05 1.20 3.56
N ILE A 65 -13.45 1.69 2.47
CA ILE A 65 -14.05 2.72 1.62
C ILE A 65 -15.38 2.23 1.03
N ALA A 66 -15.45 0.99 0.52
CA ALA A 66 -16.68 0.45 -0.04
C ALA A 66 -17.80 0.36 1.01
N ILE A 67 -17.50 -0.13 2.21
CA ILE A 67 -18.47 -0.19 3.33
C ILE A 67 -18.88 1.21 3.78
N ALA A 68 -17.93 2.15 3.82
CA ALA A 68 -18.20 3.54 4.16
C ALA A 68 -19.15 4.18 3.13
N ILE A 69 -18.93 3.98 1.83
CA ILE A 69 -19.82 4.49 0.77
C ILE A 69 -21.22 3.89 0.92
N TRP A 70 -21.35 2.57 1.13
CA TRP A 70 -22.66 1.94 1.38
C TRP A 70 -23.38 2.57 2.57
N SER A 71 -22.68 2.71 3.68
CA SER A 71 -23.26 3.17 4.94
C SER A 71 -23.60 4.66 4.93
N THR A 72 -22.82 5.50 4.23
CA THR A 72 -23.13 6.92 4.07
C THR A 72 -24.30 7.14 3.12
N THR A 73 -24.44 6.30 2.08
CA THR A 73 -25.61 6.38 1.19
C THR A 73 -26.90 5.94 1.87
N ALA A 74 -26.87 4.96 2.78
CA ALA A 74 -28.05 4.41 3.47
C ALA A 74 -28.54 5.26 4.68
N ALA A 75 -28.27 6.57 4.68
CA ALA A 75 -28.41 7.56 5.76
C ALA A 75 -29.20 7.20 7.04
N GLY A 76 -28.56 7.39 8.21
CA GLY A 76 -29.27 7.51 9.49
C GLY A 76 -28.45 7.38 10.79
N TYR A 77 -27.13 7.66 10.85
CA TYR A 77 -26.34 7.37 12.08
C TYR A 77 -25.18 8.36 12.36
N THR A 78 -24.75 8.41 13.62
CA THR A 78 -23.84 9.41 14.22
C THR A 78 -22.34 9.15 13.93
N GLU A 79 -21.57 10.24 13.73
CA GLU A 79 -20.24 10.26 13.09
C GLU A 79 -19.15 9.37 13.74
N GLY A 80 -19.20 9.13 15.06
CA GLY A 80 -18.16 8.39 15.78
C GLY A 80 -18.33 6.87 15.80
N LEU A 81 -19.57 6.37 15.94
CA LEU A 81 -19.84 4.92 16.01
C LEU A 81 -19.68 4.24 14.64
N GLN A 82 -19.80 5.01 13.56
CA GLN A 82 -19.69 4.56 12.18
C GLN A 82 -18.28 4.08 11.82
N ILE A 83 -17.26 4.85 12.17
CA ILE A 83 -15.86 4.52 11.87
C ILE A 83 -15.49 3.17 12.50
N ILE A 84 -15.94 2.95 13.75
CA ILE A 84 -15.71 1.69 14.48
C ILE A 84 -16.50 0.55 13.82
N GLY A 85 -17.76 0.77 13.46
CA GLY A 85 -18.57 -0.23 12.74
C GLY A 85 -17.94 -0.65 11.42
N PHE A 86 -17.43 0.30 10.62
CA PHE A 86 -16.78 0.01 9.35
C PHE A 86 -15.51 -0.82 9.55
N ALA A 87 -14.71 -0.49 10.56
CA ALA A 87 -13.54 -1.27 10.92
C ALA A 87 -13.91 -2.69 11.38
N VAL A 88 -14.99 -2.85 12.15
CA VAL A 88 -15.46 -4.16 12.64
C VAL A 88 -15.94 -5.06 11.51
N PHE A 89 -16.51 -4.53 10.43
CA PHE A 89 -16.93 -5.34 9.28
C PHE A 89 -15.82 -5.52 8.23
N SER A 90 -14.97 -4.52 7.99
CA SER A 90 -13.89 -4.61 7.02
C SER A 90 -12.74 -5.51 7.48
N THR A 91 -12.46 -5.53 8.79
CA THR A 91 -11.34 -6.30 9.36
C THR A 91 -11.52 -7.81 9.21
N PRO A 92 -12.65 -8.43 9.60
CA PRO A 92 -12.89 -9.85 9.38
C PRO A 92 -12.87 -10.21 7.91
N LEU A 93 -13.41 -9.36 7.03
CA LEU A 93 -13.39 -9.61 5.59
C LEU A 93 -11.96 -9.62 5.04
N THR A 94 -11.13 -8.69 5.49
CA THR A 94 -9.70 -8.63 5.11
C THR A 94 -8.94 -9.84 5.64
N ILE A 95 -9.21 -10.28 6.88
CA ILE A 95 -8.62 -11.49 7.46
C ILE A 95 -9.06 -12.73 6.68
N LEU A 96 -10.34 -12.87 6.34
CA LEU A 96 -10.85 -13.99 5.56
C LEU A 96 -10.24 -14.02 4.15
N ALA A 97 -10.13 -12.87 3.49
CA ALA A 97 -9.47 -12.75 2.20
C ALA A 97 -7.98 -13.13 2.29
N PHE A 98 -7.29 -12.73 3.36
CA PHE A 98 -5.91 -13.14 3.64
C PHE A 98 -5.80 -14.65 3.82
N LEU A 99 -6.66 -15.25 4.65
CA LEU A 99 -6.65 -16.68 4.96
C LEU A 99 -6.99 -17.53 3.73
N ALA A 100 -7.98 -17.10 2.93
CA ALA A 100 -8.31 -17.74 1.66
C ALA A 100 -7.13 -17.71 0.67
N GLY A 101 -6.24 -16.71 0.82
CA GLY A 101 -5.04 -16.56 0.03
C GLY A 101 -3.79 -17.25 0.53
N LEU A 102 -3.80 -17.68 1.78
CA LEU A 102 -2.67 -18.33 2.39
C LEU A 102 -2.25 -19.61 1.63
N PRO A 103 -3.17 -20.49 1.17
CA PRO A 103 -2.82 -21.65 0.36
C PRO A 103 -2.11 -21.29 -0.96
N LEU A 104 -2.53 -20.19 -1.60
CA LEU A 104 -1.93 -19.68 -2.85
C LEU A 104 -0.49 -19.20 -2.64
N ARG A 105 -0.12 -18.84 -1.40
CA ARG A 105 1.20 -18.33 -1.03
C ARG A 105 2.13 -19.41 -0.51
N ILE A 106 1.62 -20.38 0.23
CA ILE A 106 2.41 -21.48 0.82
C ILE A 106 2.71 -22.56 -0.22
N VAL A 107 1.74 -22.94 -1.05
CA VAL A 107 1.89 -24.11 -1.94
C VAL A 107 2.58 -23.71 -3.25
N PRO A 108 3.76 -24.26 -3.60
CA PRO A 108 4.52 -23.86 -4.78
C PRO A 108 3.77 -24.07 -6.10
N ARG A 109 2.95 -25.14 -6.18
CA ARG A 109 2.11 -25.44 -7.35
C ARG A 109 0.99 -24.40 -7.53
N ALA A 110 0.32 -24.03 -6.44
CA ALA A 110 -0.72 -23.00 -6.45
C ALA A 110 -0.12 -21.63 -6.80
N ARG A 111 1.07 -21.30 -6.27
CA ARG A 111 1.81 -20.08 -6.59
C ARG A 111 2.16 -19.99 -8.08
N ARG A 112 2.59 -21.08 -8.70
CA ARG A 112 2.92 -21.13 -10.14
C ARG A 112 1.68 -20.96 -11.01
N TRP A 113 0.57 -21.59 -10.63
CA TRP A 113 -0.73 -21.39 -11.26
C TRP A 113 -1.20 -19.95 -11.13
N TRP A 114 -1.08 -19.38 -9.93
CA TRP A 114 -1.47 -18.00 -9.62
C TRP A 114 -0.75 -16.98 -10.51
N PHE A 115 0.58 -17.10 -10.66
CA PHE A 115 1.34 -16.22 -11.54
C PHE A 115 0.92 -16.33 -13.01
N ARG A 116 0.57 -17.53 -13.48
CA ARG A 116 0.09 -17.73 -14.86
C ARG A 116 -1.28 -17.07 -15.10
N HIS A 117 -2.09 -16.94 -14.06
CA HIS A 117 -3.45 -16.38 -14.14
C HIS A 117 -3.55 -15.03 -13.42
N ALA A 118 -2.46 -14.27 -13.27
CA ALA A 118 -2.51 -12.95 -12.63
C ALA A 118 -3.54 -12.02 -13.29
N GLY A 119 -3.72 -12.11 -14.61
CA GLY A 119 -4.75 -11.37 -15.36
C GLY A 119 -6.18 -11.70 -14.94
N TRP A 120 -6.45 -12.91 -14.46
CA TRP A 120 -7.79 -13.27 -13.94
C TRP A 120 -8.15 -12.50 -12.69
N PHE A 121 -7.18 -12.16 -11.84
CA PHE A 121 -7.44 -11.35 -10.64
C PHE A 121 -7.78 -9.91 -10.99
N PHE A 122 -7.19 -9.36 -12.06
CA PHE A 122 -7.61 -8.06 -12.61
C PHE A 122 -9.03 -8.11 -13.18
N ALA A 123 -9.37 -9.17 -13.92
CA ALA A 123 -10.72 -9.35 -14.43
C ALA A 123 -11.74 -9.51 -13.27
N LEU A 124 -11.43 -10.32 -12.26
CA LEU A 124 -12.25 -10.48 -11.06
C LEU A 124 -12.40 -9.16 -10.29
N PHE A 125 -11.33 -8.38 -10.16
CA PHE A 125 -11.40 -7.05 -9.56
C PHE A 125 -12.35 -6.14 -10.34
N GLY A 126 -12.24 -6.10 -11.67
CA GLY A 126 -13.11 -5.29 -12.52
C GLY A 126 -14.58 -5.73 -12.45
N VAL A 127 -14.85 -7.03 -12.48
CA VAL A 127 -16.19 -7.59 -12.33
C VAL A 127 -16.78 -7.28 -10.95
N ALA A 128 -15.99 -7.42 -9.89
CA ALA A 128 -16.43 -7.11 -8.54
C ALA A 128 -16.70 -5.61 -8.33
N ALA A 129 -15.83 -4.74 -8.83
CA ALA A 129 -16.04 -3.29 -8.80
C ALA A 129 -17.29 -2.91 -9.61
N GLY A 130 -17.49 -3.52 -10.79
CA GLY A 130 -18.69 -3.36 -11.59
C GLY A 130 -19.94 -3.84 -10.86
N GLY A 131 -19.88 -4.98 -10.16
CA GLY A 131 -20.97 -5.52 -9.34
C GLY A 131 -21.34 -4.61 -8.18
N LEU A 132 -20.36 -3.99 -7.52
CA LEU A 132 -20.62 -2.96 -6.51
C LEU A 132 -21.35 -1.76 -7.12
N LEU A 133 -20.91 -1.25 -8.27
CA LEU A 133 -21.60 -0.14 -8.95
C LEU A 133 -23.02 -0.53 -9.38
N LEU A 134 -23.21 -1.73 -9.92
CA LEU A 134 -24.51 -2.27 -10.34
C LEU A 134 -25.47 -2.43 -9.16
N SER A 135 -24.98 -2.70 -7.96
CA SER A 135 -25.82 -2.79 -6.75
C SER A 135 -26.52 -1.47 -6.40
N TYR A 136 -26.03 -0.34 -6.92
CA TYR A 136 -26.66 0.98 -6.75
C TYR A 136 -27.69 1.33 -7.83
N VAL A 137 -27.95 0.45 -8.80
CA VAL A 137 -28.86 0.76 -9.92
C VAL A 137 -29.79 -0.40 -10.29
N VAL A 138 -29.49 -1.62 -9.86
CA VAL A 138 -30.25 -2.83 -10.19
C VAL A 138 -30.89 -3.43 -8.93
N GLY A 139 -32.04 -4.09 -9.11
CA GLY A 139 -32.67 -4.91 -8.09
C GLY A 139 -33.50 -4.10 -7.11
N GLU A 140 -33.31 -4.35 -5.82
CA GLU A 140 -34.02 -3.65 -4.73
C GLU A 140 -33.40 -2.29 -4.39
N ALA A 141 -32.47 -1.79 -5.22
CA ALA A 141 -31.81 -0.51 -5.01
C ALA A 141 -32.79 0.66 -5.13
N GLY A 142 -32.84 1.53 -4.12
CA GLY A 142 -33.78 2.64 -4.13
C GLY A 142 -33.73 3.54 -2.92
N PRO A 143 -34.46 4.67 -2.98
CA PRO A 143 -34.61 5.56 -1.85
C PRO A 143 -35.42 4.88 -0.74
N VAL A 144 -34.92 4.97 0.49
CA VAL A 144 -35.58 4.46 1.68
C VAL A 144 -35.86 5.66 2.60
N PRO A 145 -37.13 5.90 2.97
CA PRO A 145 -37.47 7.00 3.85
C PRO A 145 -37.10 6.65 5.30
N TYR A 146 -36.24 7.45 5.91
CA TYR A 146 -35.91 7.32 7.34
C TYR A 146 -36.75 8.32 8.13
N ALA A 147 -37.87 7.86 8.70
CA ALA A 147 -38.65 8.63 9.65
C ALA A 147 -38.07 8.42 11.06
N GLN A 148 -37.04 9.18 11.44
CA GLN A 148 -36.63 9.27 12.84
C GLN A 148 -37.39 10.39 13.55
N SER A 149 -37.99 10.09 14.71
CA SER A 149 -38.75 11.05 15.50
C SER A 149 -37.86 12.24 15.89
N GLY A 150 -38.09 13.41 15.31
CA GLY A 150 -37.42 14.67 15.67
C GLY A 150 -36.47 15.24 14.61
N TRP A 151 -36.26 14.57 13.48
CA TRP A 151 -35.50 15.10 12.34
C TRP A 151 -36.37 15.15 11.07
N PRO A 152 -36.12 16.10 10.14
CA PRO A 152 -36.79 16.10 8.85
C PRO A 152 -36.51 14.79 8.12
N VAL A 153 -37.51 14.27 7.39
CA VAL A 153 -37.39 13.05 6.61
C VAL A 153 -36.20 13.20 5.66
N SER A 154 -35.17 12.37 5.85
CA SER A 154 -34.09 12.25 4.89
C SER A 154 -34.30 10.98 4.08
N ASP A 155 -34.31 11.13 2.76
CA ASP A 155 -34.27 10.01 1.84
C ASP A 155 -32.84 9.46 1.81
N GLY A 156 -32.62 8.29 2.42
CA GLY A 156 -31.38 7.56 2.22
C GLY A 156 -31.50 6.67 0.97
N TYR A 157 -30.39 6.14 0.50
CA TYR A 157 -30.33 5.24 -0.64
C TYR A 157 -29.70 3.91 -0.24
N VAL A 158 -30.45 2.82 -0.38
CA VAL A 158 -29.97 1.48 -0.01
C VAL A 158 -29.65 0.72 -1.29
N PRO A 159 -28.39 0.30 -1.52
CA PRO A 159 -28.04 -0.58 -2.62
C PRO A 159 -28.56 -2.00 -2.38
N ASP A 160 -28.73 -2.78 -3.45
CA ASP A 160 -29.13 -4.18 -3.35
C ASP A 160 -28.04 -5.02 -2.66
N ALA A 161 -28.31 -5.43 -1.42
CA ALA A 161 -27.38 -6.21 -0.60
C ALA A 161 -26.99 -7.56 -1.23
N ARG A 162 -27.88 -8.15 -2.06
CA ARG A 162 -27.63 -9.44 -2.73
C ARG A 162 -26.58 -9.30 -3.82
N LEU A 163 -26.37 -8.10 -4.35
CA LEU A 163 -25.29 -7.79 -5.28
C LEU A 163 -24.08 -7.20 -4.55
N PHE A 164 -24.31 -6.32 -3.58
CA PHE A 164 -23.24 -5.59 -2.89
C PHE A 164 -22.34 -6.53 -2.08
N VAL A 165 -22.90 -7.36 -1.19
CA VAL A 165 -22.13 -8.23 -0.28
C VAL A 165 -21.22 -9.22 -1.02
N PRO A 166 -21.72 -10.01 -2.01
CA PRO A 166 -20.84 -10.92 -2.74
C PRO A 166 -19.82 -10.16 -3.59
N SER A 167 -20.19 -9.03 -4.20
CA SER A 167 -19.24 -8.20 -4.96
C SER A 167 -18.13 -7.66 -4.06
N LEU A 168 -18.45 -7.23 -2.84
CA LEU A 168 -17.48 -6.79 -1.85
C LEU A 168 -16.52 -7.91 -1.44
N ALA A 169 -17.04 -9.13 -1.22
CA ALA A 169 -16.22 -10.29 -0.90
C ALA A 169 -15.27 -10.68 -2.04
N VAL A 170 -15.76 -10.69 -3.29
CA VAL A 170 -14.93 -10.95 -4.47
C VAL A 170 -13.92 -9.82 -4.67
N LEU A 171 -14.28 -8.57 -4.40
CA LEU A 171 -13.36 -7.44 -4.46
C LEU A 171 -12.22 -7.60 -3.45
N ALA A 172 -12.55 -7.88 -2.19
CA ALA A 172 -11.58 -8.12 -1.12
C ALA A 172 -10.63 -9.28 -1.46
N PHE A 173 -11.17 -10.35 -2.04
CA PHE A 173 -10.37 -11.45 -2.53
C PHE A 173 -9.48 -10.99 -3.70
N ALA A 174 -10.02 -10.32 -4.71
CA ALA A 174 -9.26 -9.92 -5.89
C ALA A 174 -8.11 -8.95 -5.56
N THR A 175 -8.35 -7.94 -4.72
CA THR A 175 -7.32 -6.98 -4.27
C THR A 175 -6.21 -7.65 -3.48
N MET A 176 -6.58 -8.55 -2.57
CA MET A 176 -5.62 -9.30 -1.76
C MET A 176 -4.74 -10.27 -2.54
N HIS A 177 -5.12 -10.53 -3.80
CA HIS A 177 -4.44 -11.45 -4.72
C HIS A 177 -3.95 -10.78 -6.00
N LEU A 178 -4.08 -9.46 -6.10
CA LEU A 178 -3.49 -8.68 -7.18
C LEU A 178 -1.98 -8.60 -6.94
N ARG A 179 -1.19 -9.37 -7.69
CA ARG A 179 0.27 -9.18 -7.71
C ARG A 179 0.65 -8.42 -8.96
N LEU A 180 1.42 -7.34 -8.80
CA LEU A 180 2.11 -6.74 -9.93
C LEU A 180 3.11 -7.77 -10.47
N PRO A 181 3.11 -8.05 -11.79
CA PRO A 181 4.08 -8.96 -12.37
C PRO A 181 5.50 -8.44 -12.06
N PRO A 182 6.43 -9.30 -11.65
CA PRO A 182 7.79 -8.87 -11.35
C PRO A 182 8.36 -8.19 -12.59
N ARG A 183 8.78 -6.93 -12.44
CA ARG A 183 9.52 -6.20 -13.49
C ARG A 183 10.71 -7.07 -13.86
N ARG A 184 10.71 -7.63 -15.07
CA ARG A 184 11.84 -8.37 -15.60
C ARG A 184 13.03 -7.41 -15.58
N LYS A 185 14.07 -7.71 -14.80
CA LYS A 185 15.33 -6.96 -14.89
C LYS A 185 15.77 -7.04 -16.35
N PRO A 186 16.10 -5.90 -17.00
CA PRO A 186 16.60 -5.93 -18.36
C PRO A 186 17.82 -6.85 -18.38
N LYS A 187 17.79 -7.84 -19.27
CA LYS A 187 18.91 -8.74 -19.50
C LYS A 187 20.04 -7.83 -19.99
N ALA A 188 21.08 -7.63 -19.18
CA ALA A 188 22.28 -6.95 -19.63
C ALA A 188 22.76 -7.71 -20.88
N ALA A 189 22.79 -7.00 -22.01
CA ALA A 189 23.23 -7.51 -23.30
C ALA A 189 24.75 -7.49 -23.37
#